data_AF-A0A0G0BGP9-F1
#
_entry.id   AF-A0A0G0BGP9-F1
#
_cell.length_a   1.000
_cell.length_b   1.000
_cell.length_c   1.000
_cell.angle_alpha   90.00
_cell.angle_beta   90.00
_cell.angle_gamma   90.00
#
_symmetry.space_group_name_H-M   'P 1'
#
loop_
_entity.id
_entity.type
_entity.pdbx_description
1 polymer ?
#
loop_
_entity_poly.entity_id
_entity_poly.type
_entity_poly.pdbx_seq_one_letter_code
_entity_poly.pdbx_strand_id
1 'polypeptide(L)'
;MQEEDFSKDPYKKQTYERYALWKSLPSFLKGQPRVALEKFGIEEESAFELLAIKTQIDFSKKYGVDTGTLTDWNKRLEKDGLVQDINSWARKLTPNVIFALYKNIIKSGKAHEVRAWFEIVENN
;
A
#
# COMPACT_ATOMS: atom_id res chain seq x y z
N MET A 1 24.43 -9.48 0.80
CA MET A 1 23.21 -9.36 -0.03
C MET A 1 23.60 -8.50 -1.22
N GLN A 2 23.62 -9.03 -2.44
CA GLN A 2 23.92 -8.24 -3.63
C GLN A 2 22.72 -7.33 -3.90
N GLU A 3 22.94 -6.04 -4.10
CA GLU A 3 21.87 -5.11 -4.50
C GLU A 3 21.37 -5.52 -5.89
N GLU A 4 20.06 -5.78 -6.01
CA GLU A 4 19.46 -6.13 -7.29
C GLU A 4 19.56 -4.95 -8.26
N ASP A 5 20.29 -5.17 -9.35
CA ASP A 5 20.43 -4.21 -10.44
C ASP A 5 19.22 -4.27 -11.37
N PHE A 6 18.23 -3.44 -11.07
CA PHE A 6 17.01 -3.27 -11.87
C PHE A 6 17.24 -2.64 -13.25
N SER A 7 18.46 -2.17 -13.58
CA SER A 7 18.75 -1.64 -14.93
C SER A 7 18.68 -2.73 -16.00
N LYS A 8 18.86 -4.00 -15.61
CA LYS A 8 18.86 -5.16 -16.50
C LYS A 8 17.46 -5.69 -16.83
N ASP A 9 16.45 -5.33 -16.04
CA ASP A 9 15.06 -5.74 -16.26
C ASP A 9 14.06 -4.64 -15.82
N PRO A 10 13.65 -3.77 -16.76
CA PRO A 10 12.67 -2.71 -16.50
C PRO A 10 11.31 -3.23 -16.03
N TYR A 11 10.89 -4.44 -16.45
CA TYR A 11 9.62 -5.03 -16.03
C TYR A 11 9.67 -5.48 -14.57
N LYS A 12 10.81 -6.04 -14.16
CA LYS A 12 11.05 -6.37 -12.75
C LYS A 12 11.08 -5.12 -11.87
N LYS A 13 11.67 -4.02 -12.34
CA LYS A 13 11.62 -2.72 -11.64
C LYS A 13 10.19 -2.25 -11.42
N GLN A 14 9.39 -2.21 -12.49
CA GLN A 14 7.99 -1.77 -12.40
C GLN A 14 7.17 -2.67 -11.46
N THR A 15 7.43 -3.97 -11.46
CA THR A 15 6.76 -4.93 -10.57
C THR A 15 7.15 -4.73 -9.12
N TYR A 16 8.43 -4.44 -8.85
CA TYR A 16 8.92 -4.09 -7.52
C TYR A 16 8.27 -2.79 -7.01
N GLU A 17 8.16 -1.75 -7.84
CA GLU A 17 7.50 -0.50 -7.48
C GLU A 17 6.01 -0.71 -7.15
N ARG A 18 5.29 -1.51 -7.95
CA ARG A 18 3.90 -1.91 -7.66
C ARG A 18 3.79 -2.70 -6.35
N TYR A 19 4.76 -3.58 -6.06
CA TYR A 19 4.80 -4.34 -4.82
C TYR A 19 5.02 -3.43 -3.61
N ALA A 20 5.95 -2.49 -3.71
CA ALA A 20 6.22 -1.49 -2.68
C ALA A 20 4.98 -0.63 -2.39
N LEU A 21 4.31 -0.14 -3.44
CA LEU A 21 3.05 0.59 -3.32
C LEU A 21 1.99 -0.28 -2.64
N TRP A 22 1.78 -1.51 -3.08
CA TRP A 22 0.83 -2.42 -2.44
C TRP A 22 1.15 -2.66 -0.97
N LYS A 23 2.43 -2.82 -0.59
CA LYS A 23 2.86 -2.98 0.81
C LYS A 23 2.56 -1.76 1.66
N SER A 24 2.61 -0.56 1.08
CA SER A 24 2.30 0.69 1.77
C SER A 24 0.81 0.96 1.98
N LEU A 25 -0.07 0.33 1.18
CA LEU A 25 -1.52 0.48 1.35
C LEU A 25 -1.99 -0.12 2.69
N PRO A 26 -2.89 0.57 3.42
CA PRO A 26 -3.46 0.04 4.67
C PRO A 26 -4.09 -1.33 4.49
N SER A 27 -3.76 -2.24 5.41
CA SER A 27 -4.27 -3.61 5.38
C SER A 27 -5.79 -3.68 5.42
N PHE A 28 -6.47 -2.78 6.14
CA PHE A 28 -7.93 -2.77 6.26
C PHE A 28 -8.65 -2.41 4.95
N LEU A 29 -7.98 -1.74 4.01
CA LEU A 29 -8.52 -1.43 2.69
C LEU A 29 -8.38 -2.61 1.71
N LYS A 30 -7.41 -3.51 1.94
CA LYS A 30 -7.16 -4.64 1.05
C LYS A 30 -8.32 -5.63 1.10
N GLY A 31 -8.84 -5.99 -0.08
CA GLY A 31 -9.94 -6.91 -0.24
C GLY A 31 -11.33 -6.31 0.00
N GLN A 32 -11.43 -5.00 0.26
CA GLN A 32 -12.71 -4.33 0.40
C GLN A 32 -13.44 -4.22 -0.96
N PRO A 33 -14.78 -4.24 -0.98
CA PRO A 33 -15.54 -3.99 -2.20
C PRO A 33 -15.27 -2.60 -2.78
N ARG A 34 -15.31 -2.45 -4.11
CA ARG A 34 -15.09 -1.17 -4.80
C ARG A 34 -15.96 -0.04 -4.22
N VAL A 35 -17.25 -0.30 -4.02
CA VAL A 35 -18.20 0.67 -3.44
C VAL A 35 -17.80 1.13 -2.02
N ALA A 36 -17.10 0.29 -1.25
CA ALA A 36 -16.57 0.69 0.05
C ALA A 36 -15.32 1.56 -0.12
N LEU A 37 -14.42 1.21 -1.04
CA LEU A 37 -13.20 1.95 -1.35
C LEU A 37 -13.48 3.34 -1.93
N GLU A 38 -14.48 3.47 -2.80
CA GLU A 38 -14.94 4.77 -3.34
C GLU A 38 -15.39 5.72 -2.23
N LYS A 39 -15.98 5.21 -1.14
CA LYS A 39 -16.34 6.03 0.04
C LYS A 39 -15.13 6.56 0.81
N PHE A 40 -13.96 5.95 0.64
CA PHE A 40 -12.69 6.45 1.16
C PHE A 40 -12.00 7.42 0.19
N GLY A 41 -12.65 7.77 -0.93
CA GLY A 41 -12.12 8.68 -1.95
C GLY A 41 -11.07 8.05 -2.85
N ILE A 42 -11.09 6.73 -3.00
CA ILE A 42 -10.26 6.02 -3.98
C ILE A 42 -11.01 6.02 -5.31
N GLU A 43 -10.37 6.51 -6.36
CA GLU A 43 -11.00 6.67 -7.68
C GLU A 43 -10.15 6.03 -8.79
N GLU A 44 -8.85 5.86 -8.58
CA GLU A 44 -7.93 5.33 -9.58
C GLU A 44 -8.07 3.82 -9.76
N GLU A 45 -8.22 3.37 -11.01
CA GLU A 45 -8.34 1.94 -11.34
C GLU A 45 -7.12 1.13 -10.88
N SER A 46 -5.92 1.72 -10.98
CA SER A 46 -4.68 1.13 -10.49
C SER A 46 -4.69 0.90 -8.97
N ALA A 47 -5.38 1.75 -8.19
CA ALA A 47 -5.53 1.58 -6.76
C ALA A 47 -6.51 0.43 -6.45
N PHE A 48 -7.64 0.34 -7.15
CA PHE A 48 -8.57 -0.79 -7.01
C PHE A 48 -7.90 -2.13 -7.35
N GLU A 49 -7.10 -2.18 -8.42
CA GLU A 49 -6.38 -3.38 -8.83
C GLU A 49 -5.39 -3.89 -7.77
N LEU A 50 -4.73 -2.98 -7.05
CA LEU A 50 -3.79 -3.30 -5.98
C LEU A 50 -4.54 -3.66 -4.70
N LEU A 51 -5.60 -2.93 -4.34
CA LEU A 51 -6.41 -3.21 -3.17
C LEU A 51 -7.19 -4.52 -3.29
N ALA A 52 -7.49 -5.00 -4.50
CA ALA A 52 -8.04 -6.33 -4.70
C ALA A 52 -7.09 -7.46 -4.26
N ILE A 53 -5.78 -7.20 -4.18
CA ILE A 53 -4.76 -8.17 -3.77
C ILE A 53 -4.72 -8.23 -2.24
N LYS A 54 -5.19 -9.35 -1.68
CA LYS A 54 -5.32 -9.53 -0.22
C LYS A 54 -4.01 -9.95 0.43
N THR A 55 -3.30 -10.87 -0.21
CA THR A 55 -2.11 -11.51 0.36
C THR A 55 -0.89 -11.40 -0.55
N GLN A 56 0.30 -11.60 0.03
CA GLN A 56 1.56 -11.68 -0.71
C GLN A 56 1.55 -12.85 -1.72
N ILE A 57 0.84 -13.94 -1.39
CA ILE A 57 0.65 -15.09 -2.29
C ILE A 57 -0.20 -14.68 -3.50
N ASP A 58 -1.26 -13.88 -3.30
CA ASP A 58 -2.08 -13.38 -4.40
C ASP A 58 -1.29 -12.42 -5.29
N PHE A 59 -0.42 -11.59 -4.70
CA PHE A 59 0.48 -10.74 -5.46
C PHE A 59 1.45 -11.56 -6.33
N SER A 60 2.09 -12.57 -5.73
CA SER A 60 2.98 -13.52 -6.41
C SER A 60 2.30 -14.14 -7.63
N LYS A 61 1.07 -14.66 -7.45
CA LYS A 61 0.29 -15.26 -8.54
C LYS A 61 -0.08 -14.25 -9.63
N LYS A 62 -0.51 -13.04 -9.25
CA LYS A 62 -0.96 -12.01 -10.22
C LYS A 62 0.19 -11.49 -11.09
N TYR A 63 1.38 -11.34 -10.52
CA TYR A 63 2.53 -10.75 -11.21
C TYR A 63 3.61 -11.76 -11.61
N GLY A 64 3.41 -13.06 -11.36
CA GLY A 64 4.37 -14.12 -11.72
C GLY A 64 5.71 -14.00 -10.98
N VAL A 65 5.69 -13.48 -9.74
CA VAL A 65 6.92 -13.26 -8.94
C VAL A 65 7.06 -14.37 -7.91
N ASP A 66 8.24 -14.98 -7.84
CA ASP A 66 8.54 -16.02 -6.86
C ASP A 66 8.46 -15.50 -5.41
N THR A 67 8.00 -16.34 -4.48
CA THR A 67 7.83 -15.95 -3.08
C THR A 67 9.16 -15.69 -2.35
N GLY A 68 10.25 -16.33 -2.78
CA GLY A 68 11.60 -16.03 -2.34
C GLY A 68 12.02 -14.62 -2.76
N THR A 69 11.72 -14.23 -4.00
CA THR A 69 11.96 -12.86 -4.49
C THR A 69 11.19 -11.83 -3.67
N LEU A 70 9.91 -12.08 -3.38
CA LEU A 70 9.10 -11.18 -2.53
C LEU A 70 9.65 -11.08 -1.09
N THR A 71 10.26 -12.15 -0.57
CA THR A 71 10.91 -12.15 0.74
C THR A 71 12.14 -11.24 0.75
N ASP A 72 12.94 -11.27 -0.30
CA ASP A 72 14.10 -10.39 -0.42
C ASP A 72 13.69 -8.93 -0.65
N TRP A 73 12.61 -8.69 -1.41
CA TRP A 73 12.01 -7.36 -1.54
C TRP A 73 11.49 -6.81 -0.21
N ASN A 74 10.92 -7.64 0.66
CA ASN A 74 10.52 -7.21 2.01
C ASN A 74 11.73 -6.73 2.82
N LYS A 75 12.83 -7.50 2.85
CA LYS A 75 14.08 -7.10 3.54
C LYS A 75 14.63 -5.79 2.99
N ARG A 76 14.55 -5.61 1.67
CA ARG A 76 14.98 -4.37 1.02
C ARG A 76 14.11 -3.18 1.43
N LEU A 77 12.79 -3.31 1.42
CA LEU A 77 11.87 -2.27 1.88
C LEU A 77 12.06 -1.91 3.36
N GLU A 78 12.41 -2.88 4.20
CA GLU A 78 12.76 -2.65 5.60
C GLU A 78 14.08 -1.87 5.76
N LYS A 79 15.07 -2.16 4.92
CA LYS A 79 16.39 -1.50 4.92
C LYS A 79 16.33 -0.07 4.35
N ASP A 80 15.69 0.09 3.20
CA ASP A 80 15.69 1.33 2.42
C ASP A 80 14.57 2.30 2.86
N GLY A 81 13.66 1.82 3.72
CA GLY A 81 12.40 2.49 4.03
C GLY A 81 11.33 2.24 2.98
N LEU A 82 10.07 2.30 3.40
CA LEU A 82 8.95 2.34 2.46
C LEU A 82 9.10 3.60 1.58
N VAL A 83 8.93 3.42 0.26
CA VAL A 83 9.21 4.41 -0.80
C VAL A 83 8.86 5.85 -0.37
N GLN A 84 9.84 6.77 -0.41
CA GLN A 84 9.68 8.20 -0.09
C GLN A 84 8.47 8.86 -0.80
N ASP A 85 8.09 8.33 -1.97
CA ASP A 85 6.95 8.75 -2.79
C ASP A 85 5.55 8.33 -2.27
N ILE A 86 5.49 7.57 -1.16
CA ILE A 86 4.23 7.29 -0.45
C ILE A 86 3.50 8.57 -0.09
N ASN A 87 4.25 9.61 0.25
CA ASN A 87 3.75 10.94 0.56
C ASN A 87 2.88 11.54 -0.55
N SER A 88 3.17 11.30 -1.84
CA SER A 88 2.47 11.98 -2.94
C SER A 88 1.03 11.50 -3.12
N TRP A 89 0.80 10.18 -3.12
CA TRP A 89 -0.54 9.62 -3.25
C TRP A 89 -1.26 9.56 -1.89
N ALA A 90 -0.54 9.28 -0.79
CA ALA A 90 -1.14 9.26 0.55
C ALA A 90 -1.62 10.65 0.99
N ARG A 91 -0.88 11.75 0.70
CA ARG A 91 -1.36 13.12 0.98
C ARG A 91 -2.64 13.45 0.22
N LYS A 92 -2.80 12.97 -1.02
CA LYS A 92 -4.03 13.18 -1.81
C LYS A 92 -5.22 12.42 -1.21
N LEU A 93 -4.99 11.23 -0.68
CA LEU A 93 -6.04 10.43 -0.02
C LEU A 93 -6.31 10.85 1.44
N THR A 94 -5.37 11.56 2.07
CA THR A 94 -5.42 11.91 3.51
C THR A 94 -6.71 12.61 3.92
N PRO A 95 -7.22 13.64 3.22
CA PRO A 95 -8.47 14.31 3.63
C PRO A 95 -9.67 13.35 3.70
N ASN A 96 -9.79 12.45 2.71
CA ASN A 96 -10.92 11.53 2.59
C ASN A 96 -10.81 10.36 3.58
N VAL A 97 -9.60 9.83 3.78
CA VAL A 97 -9.33 8.78 4.76
C VAL A 97 -9.50 9.31 6.19
N ILE A 98 -8.96 10.49 6.50
CA ILE A 98 -9.14 11.15 7.80
C ILE A 98 -10.62 11.42 8.06
N PHE A 99 -11.37 11.94 7.09
CA PHE A 99 -12.82 12.18 7.25
C PHE A 99 -13.61 10.89 7.49
N ALA A 100 -13.33 9.82 6.75
CA ALA A 100 -13.98 8.52 6.92
C ALA A 100 -13.64 7.89 8.28
N LEU A 101 -12.38 7.99 8.71
CA LEU A 101 -11.94 7.51 10.01
C LEU A 101 -12.54 8.35 11.16
N TYR A 102 -12.65 9.68 11.03
CA TYR A 102 -13.36 10.53 12.00
C TYR A 102 -14.84 10.14 12.12
N LYS A 103 -15.54 9.91 11.01
CA LYS A 103 -16.92 9.39 11.04
C LYS A 103 -17.01 8.05 11.75
N ASN A 104 -16.04 7.16 11.57
CA ASN A 104 -15.99 5.88 12.25
C ASN A 104 -15.67 6.02 13.75
N ILE A 105 -14.81 6.95 14.15
CA ILE A 105 -14.57 7.25 15.58
C ILE A 105 -15.84 7.78 16.23
N ILE A 106 -16.54 8.71 15.60
CA ILE A 106 -17.80 9.27 16.12
C ILE A 106 -18.84 8.17 16.30
N LYS A 107 -18.84 7.15 15.43
CA LYS A 107 -19.80 6.03 15.50
C LYS A 107 -19.37 4.85 16.38
N SER A 108 -18.06 4.59 16.52
CA SER A 108 -17.56 3.32 17.07
C SER A 108 -16.37 3.44 18.04
N GLY A 109 -15.83 4.64 18.26
CA GLY A 109 -14.79 4.90 19.26
C GLY A 109 -13.38 4.38 18.95
N LYS A 110 -13.10 3.87 17.74
CA LYS A 110 -11.81 3.25 17.37
C LYS A 110 -10.70 4.25 17.05
N ALA A 111 -10.26 5.03 18.04
CA ALA A 111 -9.27 6.10 17.87
C ALA A 111 -7.84 5.62 17.47
N HIS A 112 -7.50 4.35 17.72
CA HIS A 112 -6.18 3.80 17.40
C HIS A 112 -5.91 3.68 15.88
N GLU A 113 -6.96 3.48 15.07
CA GLU A 113 -6.85 3.38 13.60
C GLU A 113 -6.49 4.75 12.97
N VAL A 114 -6.97 5.85 13.56
CA VAL A 114 -6.61 7.22 13.15
C VAL A 114 -5.17 7.55 13.52
N ARG A 115 -4.74 7.14 14.72
CA ARG A 115 -3.36 7.37 15.17
C ARG A 115 -2.35 6.67 14.27
N ALA A 116 -2.61 5.42 13.90
CA ALA A 116 -1.78 4.66 12.96
C ALA A 116 -1.70 5.33 11.58
N TRP A 117 -2.80 5.92 11.10
CA TRP A 117 -2.79 6.66 9.83
C TRP A 117 -1.98 7.96 9.91
N PHE A 118 -2.12 8.75 10.97
CA PHE A 118 -1.33 9.95 11.18
C PHE A 118 0.16 9.65 11.34
N GLU A 119 0.53 8.56 12.03
CA GLU A 119 1.93 8.13 12.13
C GLU A 119 2.53 7.79 10.75
N ILE A 120 1.75 7.22 9.84
CA ILE A 120 2.20 6.91 8.46
C ILE A 120 2.32 8.17 7.60
N VAL A 121 1.48 9.17 7.82
CA VAL A 121 1.41 10.40 7.00
C VAL A 121 2.32 11.52 7.50
N GLU A 122 2.49 11.67 8.82
CA GLU A 122 3.20 12.80 9.43
C GLU A 122 4.64 12.48 9.85
N ASN A 123 5.01 11.21 10.12
CA ASN A 123 6.39 10.83 10.46
C ASN A 123 7.14 10.27 9.23
N ASN A 124 7.50 11.15 8.30
CA ASN A 124 8.68 11.06 7.41
C ASN A 124 8.91 12.38 6.67
#